data_AF-A0A3M8HIE3-F1
#
_entry.id   AF-A0A3M8HIE3-F1
#
_cell.length_a   1.000
_cell.length_b   1.000
_cell.length_c   1.000
_cell.angle_alpha   90.00
_cell.angle_beta   90.00
_cell.angle_gamma   90.00
#
_symmetry.space_group_name_H-M   'P 1'
#
loop_
_entity.id
_entity.type
_entity.pdbx_description
1 polymer ?
#
loop_
_entity_poly.entity_id
_entity_poly.type
_entity_poly.pdbx_seq_one_letter_code
_entity_poly.pdbx_strand_id
1 'polypeptide(L)'
;MSIKADHRHLYLQVIDRLKEDIEKGIYRENEKLPSEFDLSKELGVSRATLREALRLLEEENIIVRRHGVGTFVNPKPVFTSGIEQLSSISSMIENAGMVPGTIFIEASENIPTEDDMDRFQCDKDDQVLTIERVRTADGEPVVYCIDKVLSKHLPVNFVQKKEVSIFSSLEQSGDIHVAYAVTYIDPVGYHEQVSPILNCGRETALLVLKQLHYDDNDRVVLYSKNYFRADKFSFHVIRKRV
;
A
#
# COMPACT_ATOMS: atom_id res chain seq x y z
N MET A 1 -30.33 2.72 34.93
CA MET A 1 -29.80 2.08 33.72
C MET A 1 -28.88 0.96 34.14
N SER A 2 -29.21 -0.29 33.81
CA SER A 2 -28.46 -1.47 34.24
C SER A 2 -27.23 -1.64 33.34
N ILE A 3 -26.04 -1.57 33.95
CA ILE A 3 -24.77 -1.93 33.32
C ILE A 3 -24.81 -3.45 33.14
N LYS A 4 -24.97 -3.92 31.90
CA LYS A 4 -24.77 -5.34 31.59
C LYS A 4 -23.31 -5.66 31.90
N ALA A 5 -23.08 -6.59 32.82
CA ALA A 5 -21.74 -7.13 33.06
C ALA A 5 -21.19 -7.68 31.73
N ASP A 6 -19.98 -7.25 31.34
CA ASP A 6 -19.33 -7.77 30.14
C ASP A 6 -18.80 -9.18 30.46
N HIS A 7 -19.50 -10.21 29.97
CA HIS A 7 -19.15 -11.63 30.16
C HIS A 7 -18.07 -12.13 29.18
N ARG A 8 -17.47 -11.26 28.37
CA ARG A 8 -16.39 -11.64 27.45
C ARG A 8 -15.10 -11.93 28.22
N HIS A 9 -14.26 -12.83 27.70
CA HIS A 9 -12.96 -13.15 28.29
C HIS A 9 -12.14 -11.89 28.55
N LEU A 10 -11.51 -11.80 29.73
CA LEU A 10 -10.81 -10.59 30.19
C LEU A 10 -9.70 -10.11 29.22
N TYR A 11 -9.07 -11.02 28.48
CA TYR A 11 -8.07 -10.65 27.47
C TYR A 11 -8.70 -9.93 26.27
N LEU A 12 -9.96 -10.22 25.89
CA LEU A 12 -10.66 -9.50 24.82
C LEU A 12 -10.98 -8.07 25.25
N GLN A 13 -11.34 -7.87 26.51
CA GLN A 13 -11.56 -6.53 27.07
C GLN A 13 -10.25 -5.71 27.07
N VAL A 14 -9.11 -6.35 27.35
CA VAL A 14 -7.78 -5.71 27.24
C VAL A 14 -7.47 -5.33 25.80
N ILE A 15 -7.77 -6.20 24.82
CA ILE A 15 -7.59 -5.90 23.39
C ILE A 15 -8.40 -4.68 22.98
N ASP A 16 -9.71 -4.67 23.30
CA ASP A 16 -10.60 -3.56 22.96
C ASP A 16 -10.10 -2.25 23.59
N ARG A 17 -9.69 -2.31 24.87
CA ARG A 17 -9.17 -1.14 25.58
C ARG A 17 -7.89 -0.60 24.95
N LEU A 18 -6.93 -1.45 24.61
CA LEU A 18 -5.67 -1.05 23.97
C LEU A 18 -5.92 -0.49 22.56
N LYS A 19 -6.85 -1.08 21.79
CA LYS A 19 -7.26 -0.56 20.48
C LYS A 19 -7.86 0.84 20.61
N GLU A 20 -8.75 1.05 21.57
CA GLU A 20 -9.32 2.37 21.84
C GLU A 20 -8.25 3.40 22.25
N ASP A 21 -7.32 3.01 23.12
CA ASP A 21 -6.27 3.92 23.59
C ASP A 21 -5.32 4.31 22.46
N ILE A 22 -5.02 3.38 21.54
CA ILE A 22 -4.28 3.68 20.30
C ILE A 22 -5.09 4.61 19.39
N GLU A 23 -6.39 4.35 19.19
CA GLU A 23 -7.26 5.19 18.35
C GLU A 23 -7.44 6.61 18.91
N LYS A 24 -7.45 6.75 20.24
CA LYS A 24 -7.49 8.04 20.94
C LYS A 24 -6.11 8.74 20.98
N GLY A 25 -5.07 8.11 20.45
CA GLY A 25 -3.70 8.64 20.42
C GLY A 25 -3.01 8.70 21.78
N ILE A 26 -3.48 7.92 22.76
CA ILE A 26 -2.82 7.75 24.07
C ILE A 26 -1.50 7.00 23.87
N TYR A 27 -1.50 5.98 23.02
CA TYR A 27 -0.30 5.35 22.49
C TYR A 27 -0.21 5.61 21.00
N ARG A 28 0.81 6.34 20.57
CA ARG A 28 0.99 6.75 19.17
C ARG A 28 1.68 5.65 18.37
N GLU A 29 1.55 5.73 17.05
CA GLU A 29 2.29 4.86 16.14
C GLU A 29 3.80 4.97 16.39
N ASN A 30 4.51 3.84 16.32
CA ASN A 30 5.92 3.69 16.66
C ASN A 30 6.27 3.99 18.13
N GLU A 31 5.30 4.32 18.98
CA GLU A 31 5.52 4.52 20.41
C GLU A 31 5.71 3.17 21.11
N LYS A 32 6.63 3.17 22.07
CA LYS A 32 6.87 2.01 22.93
C LYS A 32 5.77 1.93 23.98
N LEU A 33 5.05 0.81 24.02
CA LEU A 33 4.10 0.53 25.10
C LEU A 33 4.83 0.38 26.44
N PRO A 34 4.14 0.66 27.57
CA PRO A 34 4.68 0.38 28.89
C PRO A 34 5.11 -1.08 29.03
N SER A 35 5.95 -1.37 30.03
CA SER A 35 6.37 -2.75 30.28
C SER A 35 5.15 -3.64 30.58
N GLU A 36 5.23 -4.94 30.29
CA GLU A 36 4.13 -5.86 30.63
C GLU A 36 3.73 -5.79 32.12
N PHE A 37 4.69 -5.48 32.99
CA PHE A 37 4.43 -5.31 34.41
C PHE A 37 3.57 -4.06 34.67
N ASP A 38 4.01 -2.90 34.17
CA ASP A 38 3.32 -1.62 34.38
C ASP A 38 1.93 -1.63 33.73
N LEU A 39 1.84 -2.11 32.49
CA LEU A 39 0.59 -2.16 31.74
C LEU A 39 -0.43 -3.12 32.40
N SER A 40 0.02 -4.24 32.97
CA SER A 40 -0.87 -5.16 33.69
C SER A 40 -1.43 -4.53 34.98
N LYS A 41 -0.62 -3.70 35.65
CA LYS A 41 -1.02 -2.97 36.86
C LYS A 41 -1.99 -1.85 36.53
N GLU A 42 -1.72 -1.10 35.46
CA GLU A 42 -2.60 -0.02 34.96
C GLU A 42 -3.99 -0.54 34.58
N LEU A 43 -4.03 -1.67 33.87
CA LEU A 43 -5.28 -2.29 33.41
C LEU A 43 -5.97 -3.17 34.47
N GLY A 44 -5.32 -3.42 35.61
CA GLY A 44 -5.86 -4.25 36.69
C GLY A 44 -6.04 -5.73 36.32
N VAL A 45 -5.21 -6.26 35.42
CA VAL A 45 -5.29 -7.64 34.92
C VAL A 45 -4.06 -8.47 35.28
N SER A 46 -4.18 -9.80 35.24
CA SER A 46 -3.02 -10.67 35.42
C SER A 46 -2.04 -10.54 34.26
N ARG A 47 -0.74 -10.75 34.52
CA ARG A 47 0.28 -10.76 33.45
C ARG A 47 0.02 -11.82 32.38
N ALA A 48 -0.60 -12.95 32.74
CA ALA A 48 -0.94 -13.99 31.78
C ALA A 48 -2.04 -13.51 30.82
N THR A 49 -3.07 -12.84 31.34
CA THR A 49 -4.14 -12.22 30.56
C THR A 49 -3.60 -11.15 29.61
N LEU A 50 -2.72 -10.27 30.11
CA LEU A 50 -2.09 -9.25 29.28
C LEU A 50 -1.25 -9.88 28.17
N ARG A 51 -0.44 -10.90 28.48
CA ARG A 51 0.41 -11.56 27.47
C ARG A 51 -0.41 -12.19 26.35
N GLU A 52 -1.57 -12.76 26.67
CA GLU A 52 -2.48 -13.31 25.67
C GLU A 52 -3.10 -12.22 24.79
N ALA A 53 -3.52 -11.10 25.39
CA ALA A 53 -4.00 -9.95 24.63
C ALA A 53 -2.93 -9.37 23.70
N LEU A 54 -1.70 -9.19 24.20
CA LEU A 54 -0.57 -8.71 23.39
C LEU A 54 -0.19 -9.68 22.27
N ARG A 55 -0.27 -11.00 22.51
CA ARG A 55 -0.05 -12.02 21.45
C ARG A 55 -1.05 -11.85 20.31
N LEU A 56 -2.34 -11.67 20.63
CA LEU A 56 -3.37 -11.49 19.61
C LEU A 56 -3.25 -10.14 18.88
N LEU A 57 -2.92 -9.06 19.59
CA LEU A 57 -2.63 -7.77 18.97
C LEU A 57 -1.40 -7.82 18.03
N GLU A 58 -0.40 -8.63 18.38
CA GLU A 58 0.76 -8.88 17.53
C GLU A 58 0.38 -9.71 16.28
N GLU A 59 -0.48 -10.72 16.43
CA GLU A 59 -1.03 -11.48 15.30
C GLU A 59 -1.89 -10.61 14.36
N GLU A 60 -2.61 -9.63 14.91
CA GLU A 60 -3.34 -8.62 14.14
C GLU A 60 -2.43 -7.50 13.59
N ASN A 61 -1.10 -7.59 13.78
CA ASN A 61 -0.14 -6.56 13.37
C ASN A 61 -0.41 -5.16 13.96
N ILE A 62 -1.12 -5.05 15.09
CA ILE A 62 -1.37 -3.77 15.76
C ILE A 62 -0.16 -3.35 16.61
N ILE A 63 0.64 -4.32 17.04
CA ILE A 63 1.88 -4.10 17.78
C ILE A 63 2.98 -5.00 17.24
N VAL A 64 4.24 -4.62 17.49
CA VAL A 64 5.42 -5.45 17.22
C VAL A 64 6.29 -5.59 18.45
N ARG A 65 6.73 -6.82 18.76
CA ARG A 65 7.68 -7.09 19.83
C ARG A 65 9.11 -7.09 19.29
N ARG A 66 9.95 -6.22 19.84
CA ARG A 66 11.40 -6.20 19.58
C ARG A 66 12.11 -6.81 20.78
N HIS A 67 12.70 -7.99 20.59
CA HIS A 67 13.34 -8.75 21.66
C HIS A 67 14.39 -7.90 22.40
N GLY A 68 14.30 -7.88 23.74
CA GLY A 68 15.20 -7.07 24.61
C GLY A 68 14.94 -5.55 24.60
N VAL A 69 14.11 -5.04 23.68
CA VAL A 69 13.85 -3.60 23.53
C VAL A 69 12.47 -3.22 24.06
N GLY A 70 11.43 -4.01 23.74
CA GLY A 70 10.06 -3.77 24.19
C GLY A 70 9.02 -4.02 23.11
N THR A 71 7.79 -3.59 23.39
CA THR A 71 6.65 -3.71 22.48
C THR A 71 6.28 -2.33 21.95
N PHE A 72 6.05 -2.22 20.66
CA PHE A 72 5.78 -0.95 19.97
C PHE A 72 4.43 -1.03 19.26
N VAL A 73 3.70 0.08 19.21
CA VAL A 73 2.49 0.18 18.38
C VAL A 73 2.92 0.22 16.92
N ASN A 74 2.41 -0.72 16.12
CA ASN A 74 2.62 -0.68 14.69
C ASN A 74 1.84 0.49 14.09
N PRO A 75 2.38 1.17 13.07
CA PRO A 75 1.59 2.11 12.30
C PRO A 75 0.38 1.39 11.70
N LYS A 76 -0.82 1.99 11.81
CA LYS A 76 -1.96 1.48 11.06
C LYS A 76 -1.68 1.77 9.59
N PRO A 77 -1.88 0.79 8.69
CA PRO A 77 -1.82 1.07 7.27
C PRO A 77 -2.84 2.15 6.94
N VAL A 78 -2.35 3.32 6.56
CA VAL A 78 -3.17 4.48 6.21
C VAL A 78 -4.09 4.17 5.04
N PHE A 79 -3.59 3.33 4.12
CA PHE A 79 -4.32 2.88 2.94
C PHE A 79 -4.61 1.39 3.06
N THR A 80 -5.90 1.05 3.14
CA THR A 80 -6.36 -0.34 3.13
C THR A 80 -7.25 -0.56 1.91
N SER A 81 -6.91 -1.53 1.06
CA SER A 81 -7.70 -1.85 -0.13
C SER A 81 -7.74 -3.36 -0.38
N GLY A 82 -8.80 -3.82 -1.04
CA GLY A 82 -8.88 -5.19 -1.52
C GLY A 82 -7.88 -5.37 -2.67
N ILE A 83 -6.99 -6.35 -2.59
CA ILE A 83 -6.01 -6.61 -3.66
C ILE A 83 -6.69 -7.00 -4.98
N GLU A 84 -7.92 -7.52 -4.90
CA GLU A 84 -8.77 -7.82 -6.05
C GLU A 84 -9.40 -6.58 -6.70
N GLN A 85 -9.33 -5.42 -6.05
CA GLN A 85 -9.92 -4.18 -6.54
C GLN A 85 -8.90 -3.39 -7.34
N LEU A 86 -9.12 -3.29 -8.65
CA LEU A 86 -8.30 -2.47 -9.53
C LEU A 86 -8.72 -1.00 -9.39
N SER A 87 -8.06 -0.28 -8.49
CA SER A 87 -8.25 1.16 -8.30
C SER A 87 -6.95 1.92 -8.55
N SER A 88 -7.05 3.19 -8.95
CA SER A 88 -5.87 4.03 -9.10
C SER A 88 -5.27 4.35 -7.72
N ILE A 89 -3.94 4.49 -7.65
CA ILE A 89 -3.26 4.87 -6.40
C ILE A 89 -3.80 6.21 -5.87
N SER A 90 -4.12 7.16 -6.75
CA SER A 90 -4.73 8.44 -6.37
C SER A 90 -6.08 8.23 -5.67
N SER A 91 -6.92 7.33 -6.19
CA SER A 91 -8.20 6.99 -5.56
C SER A 91 -8.02 6.29 -4.21
N MET A 92 -7.00 5.45 -4.05
CA MET A 92 -6.69 4.84 -2.74
C MET A 92 -6.32 5.91 -1.71
N ILE A 93 -5.59 6.95 -2.10
CA ILE A 93 -5.18 8.06 -1.24
C ILE A 93 -6.38 8.95 -0.88
N GLU A 94 -7.21 9.30 -1.87
CA GLU A 94 -8.44 10.07 -1.66
C GLU A 94 -9.44 9.34 -0.74
N ASN A 95 -9.61 8.03 -0.92
CA ASN A 95 -10.49 7.21 -0.07
C ASN A 95 -10.01 7.13 1.38
N ALA A 96 -8.72 7.32 1.63
CA ALA A 96 -8.17 7.47 2.98
C ALA A 96 -8.31 8.89 3.55
N GLY A 97 -8.94 9.82 2.81
CA GLY A 97 -9.15 11.21 3.22
C GLY A 97 -7.94 12.11 3.07
N MET A 98 -6.93 11.69 2.30
CA MET A 98 -5.68 12.42 2.08
C MET A 98 -5.65 13.07 0.68
N VAL A 99 -4.78 14.06 0.50
CA VAL A 99 -4.59 14.74 -0.78
C VAL A 99 -3.55 13.98 -1.62
N PRO A 100 -3.92 13.43 -2.78
CA PRO A 100 -2.97 12.78 -3.67
C PRO A 100 -2.08 13.82 -4.35
N GLY A 101 -0.78 13.54 -4.40
CA GLY A 101 0.18 14.32 -5.17
C GLY A 101 1.06 13.42 -6.05
N THR A 102 1.80 14.04 -6.96
CA THR A 102 2.74 13.36 -7.85
C THR A 102 4.02 14.15 -7.97
N ILE A 103 5.16 13.50 -7.72
CA ILE A 103 6.49 14.01 -8.03
C ILE A 103 6.96 13.25 -9.28
N PHE A 104 7.08 13.96 -10.40
CA PHE A 104 7.62 13.40 -11.64
C PHE A 104 9.14 13.27 -11.52
N ILE A 105 9.66 12.07 -11.75
CA ILE A 105 11.11 11.79 -11.74
C ILE A 105 11.63 11.88 -13.17
N GLU A 106 11.10 11.03 -14.06
CA GLU A 106 11.55 10.93 -15.44
C GLU A 106 10.41 10.45 -16.35
N ALA A 107 10.45 10.87 -17.61
CA ALA A 107 9.66 10.27 -18.67
C ALA A 107 10.55 10.16 -19.91
N SER A 108 10.65 8.95 -20.45
CA SER A 108 11.47 8.68 -21.63
C SER A 108 10.71 7.84 -22.63
N GLU A 109 10.82 8.22 -23.90
CA GLU A 109 10.21 7.51 -25.02
C GLU A 109 11.33 6.80 -25.77
N ASN A 110 11.21 5.49 -25.93
CA ASN A 110 12.23 4.64 -26.52
C ASN A 110 11.60 3.57 -27.41
N ILE A 111 12.41 2.99 -28.31
CA ILE A 111 12.05 1.73 -29.00
C ILE A 111 11.80 0.61 -27.98
N PRO A 112 10.85 -0.31 -28.23
CA PRO A 112 10.52 -1.37 -27.30
C PRO A 112 11.70 -2.33 -27.10
N THR A 113 11.91 -2.74 -25.85
CA THR A 113 12.80 -3.87 -25.53
C THR A 113 12.16 -5.20 -25.93
N GLU A 114 12.91 -6.31 -25.89
CA GLU A 114 12.34 -7.65 -26.13
C GLU A 114 11.18 -7.97 -25.18
N ASP A 115 11.34 -7.63 -23.90
CA ASP A 115 10.29 -7.72 -22.88
C ASP A 115 9.05 -6.87 -23.25
N ASP A 116 9.25 -5.68 -23.80
CA ASP A 116 8.14 -4.78 -24.15
C ASP A 116 7.40 -5.31 -25.39
N MET A 117 8.12 -5.82 -26.38
CA MET A 117 7.53 -6.47 -27.56
C MET A 117 6.72 -7.70 -27.16
N ASP A 118 7.23 -8.54 -26.26
CA ASP A 118 6.50 -9.72 -25.76
C ASP A 118 5.25 -9.31 -24.95
N ARG A 119 5.36 -8.31 -24.07
CA ARG A 119 4.22 -7.84 -23.26
C ARG A 119 3.13 -7.18 -24.08
N PHE A 120 3.49 -6.21 -24.92
CA PHE A 120 2.54 -5.38 -25.65
C PHE A 120 2.18 -5.94 -27.03
N GLN A 121 2.84 -7.02 -27.47
CA GLN A 121 2.69 -7.59 -28.81
C GLN A 121 2.87 -6.51 -29.90
N CYS A 122 3.89 -5.67 -29.71
CA CYS A 122 4.18 -4.51 -30.55
C CYS A 122 5.39 -4.72 -31.45
N ASP A 123 5.52 -3.87 -32.48
CA ASP A 123 6.61 -3.92 -33.44
C ASP A 123 7.82 -3.08 -32.98
N LYS A 124 9.01 -3.37 -33.52
CA LYS A 124 10.25 -2.62 -33.22
C LYS A 124 10.19 -1.13 -33.56
N ASP A 125 9.29 -0.76 -34.48
CA ASP A 125 9.09 0.61 -34.93
C ASP A 125 8.10 1.39 -34.04
N ASP A 126 7.35 0.71 -33.16
CA ASP A 126 6.53 1.37 -32.15
C ASP A 126 7.42 2.12 -31.14
N GLN A 127 6.80 3.06 -30.41
CA GLN A 127 7.44 3.76 -29.30
C GLN A 127 6.78 3.37 -27.98
N VAL A 128 7.60 3.13 -26.96
CA VAL A 128 7.18 2.87 -25.59
C VAL A 128 7.57 4.06 -24.74
N LEU A 129 6.56 4.68 -24.12
CA LEU A 129 6.76 5.68 -23.08
C LEU A 129 6.93 4.98 -21.74
N THR A 130 8.07 5.22 -21.09
CA THR A 130 8.35 4.82 -19.69
C THR A 130 8.23 6.07 -18.82
N ILE A 131 7.43 5.98 -17.75
CA ILE A 131 7.16 7.07 -16.81
C ILE A 131 7.56 6.61 -15.42
N GLU A 132 8.45 7.37 -14.80
CA GLU A 132 8.86 7.19 -13.41
C GLU A 132 8.35 8.35 -12.55
N ARG A 133 7.63 8.01 -11.49
CA ARG A 133 7.00 9.00 -10.62
C ARG A 133 6.80 8.48 -9.21
N VAL A 134 6.73 9.40 -8.26
CA VAL A 134 6.39 9.12 -6.88
C VAL A 134 4.98 9.65 -6.61
N ARG A 135 4.10 8.80 -6.12
CA ARG A 135 2.81 9.22 -5.56
C ARG A 135 3.01 9.64 -4.12
N THR A 136 2.41 10.76 -3.77
CA THR A 136 2.45 11.30 -2.42
C THR A 136 1.04 11.35 -1.83
N ALA A 137 0.97 11.21 -0.50
CA ALA A 137 -0.23 11.45 0.27
C ALA A 137 0.06 12.56 1.27
N ASP A 138 -0.68 13.68 1.20
CA ASP A 138 -0.39 14.92 1.95
C ASP A 138 1.07 15.38 1.82
N GLY A 139 1.66 15.16 0.64
CA GLY A 139 3.05 15.49 0.34
C GLY A 139 4.10 14.45 0.78
N GLU A 140 3.73 13.44 1.57
CA GLU A 140 4.63 12.34 1.95
C GLU A 140 4.77 11.31 0.82
N PRO A 141 5.98 10.91 0.38
CA PRO A 141 6.19 9.81 -0.56
C PRO A 141 5.66 8.46 -0.06
N VAL A 142 4.77 7.84 -0.84
CA VAL A 142 4.10 6.59 -0.43
C VAL A 142 4.19 5.45 -1.46
N VAL A 143 4.29 5.76 -2.76
CA VAL A 143 4.48 4.76 -3.83
C VAL A 143 5.43 5.27 -4.90
N TYR A 144 6.41 4.47 -5.30
CA TYR A 144 7.24 4.75 -6.47
C TYR A 144 6.77 3.87 -7.62
N CYS A 145 6.47 4.49 -8.76
CA CYS A 145 5.79 3.88 -9.89
C CYS A 145 6.69 3.92 -11.11
N ILE A 146 6.83 2.79 -11.79
CA ILE A 146 7.40 2.69 -13.13
C ILE A 146 6.29 2.16 -14.04
N ASP A 147 5.78 3.03 -14.90
CA ASP A 147 4.68 2.74 -15.81
C ASP A 147 5.22 2.70 -17.25
N LYS A 148 4.87 1.67 -18.02
CA LYS A 148 5.21 1.54 -19.45
C LYS A 148 3.97 1.36 -20.30
N VAL A 149 3.92 2.07 -21.43
CA VAL A 149 2.75 2.12 -22.32
C VAL A 149 3.21 2.45 -23.74
N LEU A 150 2.52 1.92 -24.76
CA LEU A 150 2.76 2.36 -26.13
C LEU A 150 2.37 3.83 -26.26
N SER A 151 3.28 4.69 -26.73
CA SER A 151 3.07 6.14 -26.75
C SER A 151 1.82 6.56 -27.52
N LYS A 152 1.47 5.80 -28.58
CA LYS A 152 0.26 6.02 -29.39
C LYS A 152 -1.05 5.91 -28.60
N HIS A 153 -1.05 5.26 -27.43
CA HIS A 153 -2.23 5.11 -26.57
C HIS A 153 -2.45 6.30 -25.63
N LEU A 154 -1.48 7.20 -25.49
CA LEU A 154 -1.60 8.37 -24.62
C LEU A 154 -1.71 9.67 -25.42
N PRO A 155 -2.36 10.70 -24.87
CA PRO A 155 -2.36 12.03 -25.47
C PRO A 155 -0.94 12.58 -25.61
N VAL A 156 -0.66 13.28 -26.71
CA VAL A 156 0.66 13.87 -27.02
C VAL A 156 1.20 14.79 -25.91
N ASN A 157 0.30 15.44 -25.16
CA ASN A 157 0.66 16.33 -24.05
C ASN A 157 0.58 15.68 -22.67
N PHE A 158 0.50 14.35 -22.58
CA PHE A 158 0.38 13.62 -21.31
C PHE A 158 1.48 14.01 -20.31
N VAL A 159 2.74 13.97 -20.74
CA VAL A 159 3.90 14.30 -19.88
C VAL A 159 3.86 15.77 -19.42
N GLN A 160 3.37 16.67 -20.27
CA GLN A 160 3.32 18.10 -19.98
C GLN A 160 2.25 18.45 -18.95
N LYS A 161 1.15 17.68 -18.90
CA LYS A 161 0.04 17.93 -17.98
C LYS A 161 0.38 17.64 -16.52
N LYS A 162 1.43 16.85 -16.23
CA LYS A 162 1.98 16.57 -14.88
C LYS A 162 1.00 16.17 -13.76
N GLU A 163 -0.29 15.96 -14.06
CA GLU A 163 -1.33 15.69 -13.05
C GLU A 163 -2.47 14.86 -13.65
N VAL A 164 -2.16 13.67 -14.20
CA VAL A 164 -3.23 12.78 -14.68
C VAL A 164 -3.00 11.34 -14.25
N SER A 165 -4.09 10.70 -13.83
CA SER A 165 -4.18 9.25 -13.75
C SER A 165 -3.89 8.66 -15.13
N ILE A 166 -3.03 7.63 -15.18
CA ILE A 166 -2.75 6.95 -16.46
C ILE A 166 -4.01 6.28 -16.99
N PHE A 167 -4.82 5.67 -16.12
CA PHE A 167 -6.07 5.02 -16.52
C PHE A 167 -7.00 6.03 -17.19
N SER A 168 -7.24 7.18 -16.55
CA SER A 168 -8.08 8.24 -17.13
C SER A 168 -7.53 8.80 -18.43
N SER A 169 -6.20 8.76 -18.64
CA SER A 169 -5.57 9.25 -19.87
C SER A 169 -5.68 8.25 -21.02
N LEU A 170 -5.61 6.95 -20.72
CA LEU A 170 -5.88 5.88 -21.68
C LEU A 170 -7.34 5.93 -22.13
N GLU A 171 -8.25 6.07 -21.16
CA GLU A 171 -9.70 6.14 -21.37
C GLU A 171 -10.18 7.42 -22.05
N GLN A 172 -9.38 8.49 -22.03
CA GLN A 172 -9.77 9.76 -22.64
C GLN A 172 -9.97 9.65 -24.16
N SER A 173 -9.23 8.76 -24.83
CA SER A 173 -9.39 8.51 -26.27
C SER A 173 -10.73 7.85 -26.60
N GLY A 174 -11.32 7.13 -25.64
CA GLY A 174 -12.51 6.28 -25.83
C GLY A 174 -12.21 4.90 -26.40
N ASP A 175 -10.99 4.65 -26.89
CA ASP A 175 -10.62 3.39 -27.56
C ASP A 175 -10.09 2.33 -26.59
N ILE A 176 -9.60 2.76 -25.42
CA ILE A 176 -8.97 1.88 -24.42
C ILE A 176 -9.66 2.07 -23.08
N HIS A 177 -10.28 1.02 -22.57
CA HIS A 177 -10.75 0.94 -21.20
C HIS A 177 -9.99 -0.15 -20.47
N VAL A 178 -9.51 0.13 -19.25
CA VAL A 178 -8.74 -0.86 -18.48
C VAL A 178 -9.72 -1.78 -17.74
N ALA A 179 -9.93 -2.98 -18.26
CA ALA A 179 -10.92 -3.92 -17.77
C ALA A 179 -10.45 -4.71 -16.54
N TYR A 180 -9.22 -5.25 -16.59
CA TYR A 180 -8.64 -6.03 -15.48
C TYR A 180 -7.11 -5.96 -15.49
N ALA A 181 -6.48 -6.51 -14.46
CA ALA A 181 -5.04 -6.63 -14.40
C ALA A 181 -4.60 -7.98 -13.81
N VAL A 182 -3.57 -8.58 -14.41
CA VAL A 182 -2.84 -9.69 -13.79
C VAL A 182 -1.73 -9.10 -12.93
N THR A 183 -1.78 -9.34 -11.63
CA THR A 183 -0.88 -8.73 -10.64
C THR A 183 -0.03 -9.78 -9.94
N TYR A 184 1.29 -9.62 -10.01
CA TYR A 184 2.26 -10.37 -9.22
C TYR A 184 2.74 -9.50 -8.06
N ILE A 185 2.84 -10.09 -6.87
CA ILE A 185 3.15 -9.37 -5.63
C ILE A 185 4.43 -9.95 -5.05
N ASP A 186 5.46 -9.13 -4.95
CA ASP A 186 6.76 -9.51 -4.41
C ASP A 186 7.08 -8.68 -3.16
N PRO A 187 7.38 -9.30 -2.01
CA PRO A 187 7.94 -8.57 -0.87
C PRO A 187 9.40 -8.23 -1.13
N VAL A 188 9.79 -7.00 -0.84
CA VAL A 188 11.17 -6.52 -0.93
C VAL A 188 11.54 -5.89 0.41
N GLY A 189 12.72 -6.19 0.93
CA GLY A 189 13.26 -5.50 2.11
C GLY A 189 13.74 -4.09 1.75
N TYR A 190 14.90 -3.70 2.27
CA TYR A 190 15.53 -2.44 1.85
C TYR A 190 16.00 -2.52 0.39
N HIS A 191 15.63 -1.53 -0.43
CA HIS A 191 16.03 -1.41 -1.82
C HIS A 191 16.88 -0.14 -2.00
N GLU A 192 18.14 -0.30 -2.38
CA GLU A 192 19.15 0.78 -2.40
C GLU A 192 18.73 2.04 -3.19
N GLN A 193 18.01 1.88 -4.30
CA GLN A 193 17.51 3.02 -5.10
C GLN A 193 16.13 3.53 -4.67
N VAL A 194 15.16 2.63 -4.45
CA VAL A 194 13.76 2.99 -4.20
C VAL A 194 13.52 3.45 -2.76
N SER A 195 14.17 2.82 -1.77
CA SER A 195 13.95 3.16 -0.36
C SER A 195 14.33 4.61 -0.03
N PRO A 196 15.46 5.18 -0.54
CA PRO A 196 15.74 6.60 -0.39
C PRO A 196 14.70 7.51 -1.06
N ILE A 197 14.20 7.16 -2.25
CA ILE A 197 13.17 7.94 -2.96
C ILE A 197 11.87 8.02 -2.12
N LEU A 198 11.54 6.93 -1.44
CA LEU A 198 10.35 6.82 -0.59
C LEU A 198 10.57 7.27 0.85
N ASN A 199 11.76 7.77 1.19
CA ASN A 199 12.15 8.15 2.55
C ASN A 199 11.91 7.04 3.59
N CYS A 200 12.15 5.77 3.24
CA CYS A 200 11.94 4.64 4.15
C CYS A 200 13.26 4.05 4.67
N GLY A 201 13.25 3.65 5.94
CA GLY A 201 14.39 3.03 6.62
C GLY A 201 14.60 1.57 6.23
N ARG A 202 15.64 0.94 6.79
CA ARG A 202 16.00 -0.47 6.52
C ARG A 202 15.00 -1.46 7.11
N GLU A 203 14.26 -1.02 8.11
CA GLU A 203 13.20 -1.72 8.80
C GLU A 203 11.87 -1.73 8.03
N THR A 204 11.70 -0.83 7.06
CA THR A 204 10.49 -0.72 6.26
C THR A 204 10.62 -1.61 5.02
N ALA A 205 9.77 -2.63 4.94
CA ALA A 205 9.62 -3.42 3.73
C ALA A 205 8.82 -2.66 2.66
N LEU A 206 9.03 -3.04 1.41
CA LEU A 206 8.25 -2.62 0.25
C LEU A 206 7.42 -3.80 -0.25
N LEU A 207 6.19 -3.51 -0.68
CA LEU A 207 5.37 -4.43 -1.46
C LEU A 207 5.44 -4.02 -2.92
N VAL A 208 5.97 -4.89 -3.77
CA VAL A 208 6.12 -4.60 -5.20
C VAL A 208 4.99 -5.29 -5.97
N LEU A 209 4.14 -4.49 -6.61
CA LEU A 209 3.11 -4.98 -7.53
C LEU A 209 3.62 -4.82 -8.95
N LYS A 210 3.80 -5.94 -9.67
CA LYS A 210 4.06 -5.98 -11.11
C LYS A 210 2.77 -6.36 -11.81
N GLN A 211 2.29 -5.48 -12.68
CA GLN A 211 0.93 -5.55 -13.19
C GLN A 211 0.94 -5.44 -14.71
N LEU A 212 0.22 -6.35 -15.37
CA LEU A 212 -0.17 -6.22 -16.77
C LEU A 212 -1.65 -5.88 -16.78
N HIS A 213 -1.98 -4.71 -17.32
CA HIS A 213 -3.33 -4.19 -17.41
C HIS A 213 -3.89 -4.49 -18.80
N TYR A 214 -5.07 -5.08 -18.82
CA TYR A 214 -5.75 -5.56 -20.02
C TYR A 214 -6.97 -4.69 -20.32
N ASP A 215 -7.23 -4.47 -21.60
CA ASP A 215 -8.47 -3.86 -22.08
C ASP A 215 -9.61 -4.87 -22.22
N ASP A 216 -10.78 -4.40 -22.67
CA ASP A 216 -11.96 -5.24 -22.94
C ASP A 216 -11.75 -6.29 -24.04
N ASN A 217 -10.66 -6.20 -24.81
CA ASN A 217 -10.30 -7.13 -25.89
C ASN A 217 -9.11 -8.03 -25.52
N ASP A 218 -8.80 -8.16 -24.23
CA ASP A 218 -7.67 -8.93 -23.68
C ASP A 218 -6.29 -8.48 -24.22
N ARG A 219 -6.14 -7.21 -24.60
CA ARG A 219 -4.85 -6.63 -25.02
C ARG A 219 -4.16 -5.97 -23.85
N VAL A 220 -2.85 -6.19 -23.71
CA VAL A 220 -2.05 -5.47 -22.71
C VAL A 220 -1.89 -4.02 -23.15
N VAL A 221 -2.42 -3.10 -22.36
CA VAL A 221 -2.38 -1.66 -22.66
C VAL A 221 -1.42 -0.88 -21.77
N LEU A 222 -1.08 -1.44 -20.60
CA LEU A 222 -0.19 -0.82 -19.63
C LEU A 222 0.54 -1.90 -18.83
N TYR A 223 1.83 -1.69 -18.61
CA TYR A 223 2.60 -2.41 -17.60
C TYR A 223 2.96 -1.45 -16.48
N SER A 224 2.72 -1.86 -15.23
CA SER A 224 3.06 -1.05 -14.06
C SER A 224 3.89 -1.88 -13.08
N LYS A 225 4.96 -1.28 -12.58
CA LYS A 225 5.77 -1.80 -11.46
C LYS A 225 5.75 -0.77 -10.33
N ASN A 226 4.96 -1.07 -9.31
CA ASN A 226 4.67 -0.16 -8.22
C ASN A 226 5.29 -0.66 -6.92
N TYR A 227 6.11 0.17 -6.28
CA TYR A 227 6.75 -0.08 -5.00
C TYR A 227 5.98 0.65 -3.90
N PHE A 228 5.17 -0.08 -3.16
CA PHE A 228 4.37 0.44 -2.06
C PHE A 228 5.13 0.32 -0.74
N ARG A 229 5.07 1.38 0.06
CA ARG A 229 5.51 1.34 1.46
C ARG A 229 4.62 0.43 2.29
N ALA A 230 5.15 -0.68 2.80
CA ALA A 230 4.37 -1.68 3.54
C ALA A 230 3.92 -1.19 4.93
N ASP A 231 4.55 -0.13 5.46
CA ASP A 231 4.13 0.56 6.68
C ASP A 231 2.94 1.51 6.46
N LYS A 232 2.62 1.86 5.21
CA LYS A 232 1.53 2.77 4.83
C LYS A 232 0.39 2.05 4.11
N PHE A 233 0.68 1.00 3.35
CA PHE A 233 -0.30 0.24 2.59
C PHE A 233 -0.51 -1.16 3.16
N SER A 234 -1.76 -1.58 3.25
CA SER A 234 -2.16 -2.95 3.51
C SER A 234 -3.19 -3.40 2.49
N PHE A 235 -2.98 -4.58 1.94
CA PHE A 235 -3.88 -5.20 1.00
C PHE A 235 -4.53 -6.42 1.63
N HIS A 236 -5.83 -6.57 1.46
CA HIS A 236 -6.57 -7.74 1.93
C HIS A 236 -7.22 -8.47 0.76
N VAL A 237 -7.61 -9.72 0.95
CA VAL A 237 -8.37 -10.48 -0.03
C VAL A 237 -9.38 -11.37 0.68
N ILE A 238 -10.62 -11.38 0.19
CA ILE A 238 -11.65 -12.28 0.71
C ILE A 238 -11.53 -13.63 0.00
N ARG A 239 -11.03 -14.63 0.73
CA ARG A 239 -10.96 -16.01 0.21
C ARG A 239 -12.27 -16.75 0.50
N LYS A 240 -12.93 -17.23 -0.53
CA LYS A 240 -14.11 -18.11 -0.41
C LYS A 240 -13.65 -19.57 -0.47
N ARG A 241 -14.23 -20.41 0.38
CA ARG A 241 -13.99 -21.87 0.36
C ARG A 241 -14.70 -22.46 -0.87
N VAL A 242 -13.95 -23.22 -1.66
CA VAL A 242 -14.45 -24.00 -2.81
C VAL A 242 -14.84 -25.41 -2.36
#